data_AF-A0A526RX81-F1
#
_entry.id   AF-A0A526RX81-F1
#
_cell.length_a   1.000
_cell.length_b   1.000
_cell.length_c   1.000
_cell.angle_alpha   90.00
_cell.angle_beta   90.00
_cell.angle_gamma   90.00
#
_symmetry.space_group_name_H-M   'P 1'
#
loop_
_entity.id
_entity.type
_entity.pdbx_description
1 polymer ?
#
loop_
_entity_poly.entity_id
_entity_poly.type
_entity_poly.pdbx_seq_one_letter_code
_entity_poly.pdbx_strand_id
1 'polypeptide(L)' 'MTGTQKPGFSRCNNATLRRAARRLGRFYDDALAPSGLKGTQFGLLFQIHVGSEPAMGTIAEALIMDLSA' A
#
# COMPACT_ATOMS: atom_id res chain seq x y z
N MET A 1 -11.95 -31.24 -11.60
CA MET A 1 -12.14 -30.71 -10.22
C MET A 1 -12.53 -29.23 -10.27
N THR A 2 -13.79 -28.94 -10.58
CA THR A 2 -14.37 -27.59 -10.54
C THR A 2 -14.93 -27.36 -9.14
N GLY A 3 -14.04 -26.97 -8.22
CA GLY A 3 -14.46 -26.51 -6.89
C GLY A 3 -15.32 -25.25 -7.03
N THR A 4 -16.50 -25.30 -6.41
CA THR A 4 -17.48 -24.23 -6.31
C THR A 4 -16.81 -22.94 -5.85
N GLN A 5 -16.66 -21.99 -6.77
CA GLN A 5 -16.15 -20.65 -6.57
C GLN A 5 -17.11 -19.90 -5.65
N LYS A 6 -16.73 -19.65 -4.38
CA LYS A 6 -17.50 -18.72 -3.53
C LYS A 6 -17.39 -17.31 -4.13
N PRO A 7 -18.51 -16.57 -4.27
CA PRO A 7 -18.45 -15.19 -4.76
C PRO A 7 -17.56 -14.37 -3.81
N GLY A 8 -16.48 -13.80 -4.34
CA GLY A 8 -15.52 -12.97 -3.60
C GLY A 8 -14.10 -13.54 -3.42
N PHE A 9 -13.88 -14.86 -3.52
CA PHE A 9 -12.53 -15.44 -3.30
C PHE A 9 -12.09 -16.32 -4.47
N SER A 10 -11.17 -15.82 -5.31
CA SER A 10 -10.51 -16.64 -6.35
C SER A 10 -9.70 -17.78 -5.74
N ARG A 11 -9.33 -18.79 -6.55
CA ARG A 11 -8.44 -19.90 -6.11
C ARG A 11 -7.11 -19.43 -5.46
N CYS A 12 -6.73 -18.16 -5.64
CA CYS A 12 -5.58 -17.54 -4.97
C CYS A 12 -5.97 -16.18 -4.38
N ASN A 13 -6.14 -16.12 -3.06
CA ASN A 13 -6.47 -14.89 -2.33
C ASN A 13 -5.38 -13.83 -2.49
N ASN A 14 -4.10 -14.22 -2.47
CA ASN A 14 -2.97 -13.30 -2.69
C ASN A 14 -3.04 -12.63 -4.07
N ALA A 15 -3.30 -13.39 -5.14
CA ALA A 15 -3.43 -12.82 -6.48
C ALA A 15 -4.63 -11.86 -6.59
N THR A 16 -5.74 -12.16 -5.91
CA THR A 16 -6.89 -11.25 -5.81
C THR A 16 -6.51 -9.97 -5.08
N LEU A 17 -5.87 -10.07 -3.90
CA LEU A 17 -5.44 -8.93 -3.09
C LEU A 17 -4.45 -8.04 -3.84
N ARG A 18 -3.43 -8.63 -4.49
CA ARG A 18 -2.45 -7.86 -5.27
C ARG A 18 -3.08 -7.11 -6.46
N ARG A 19 -4.11 -7.67 -7.10
CA ARG A 19 -4.87 -6.97 -8.15
C ARG A 19 -5.66 -5.80 -7.59
N ALA A 20 -6.36 -6.02 -6.47
CA ALA A 20 -7.10 -4.97 -5.78
C ALA A 20 -6.17 -3.84 -5.32
N ALA A 21 -5.07 -4.17 -4.63
CA ALA A 21 -4.06 -3.21 -4.19
C ALA A 21 -3.47 -2.40 -5.35
N ARG A 22 -3.14 -3.02 -6.50
CA ARG A 22 -2.69 -2.28 -7.68
C ARG A 22 -3.74 -1.32 -8.24
N ARG A 23 -5.01 -1.70 -8.22
CA ARG A 23 -6.10 -0.83 -8.70
C ARG A 23 -6.31 0.35 -7.77
N LEU A 24 -6.25 0.12 -6.47
CA LEU A 24 -6.33 1.17 -5.46
C LEU A 24 -5.12 2.12 -5.54
N GLY A 25 -3.91 1.57 -5.67
CA GLY A 25 -2.69 2.36 -5.82
C GLY A 25 -2.77 3.34 -6.99
N ARG A 26 -3.17 2.86 -8.19
CA ARG A 26 -3.35 3.75 -9.36
C ARG A 26 -4.36 4.86 -9.11
N PHE A 27 -5.49 4.55 -8.47
CA PHE A 27 -6.50 5.55 -8.16
C PHE A 27 -5.94 6.67 -7.25
N TYR A 28 -5.16 6.30 -6.23
CA TYR A 28 -4.53 7.29 -5.35
C TYR A 28 -3.39 8.04 -6.03
N ASP A 29 -2.58 7.38 -6.86
CA ASP A 29 -1.53 8.05 -7.64
C ASP A 29 -2.15 9.10 -8.59
N ASP A 30 -3.27 8.77 -9.26
CA ASP A 30 -4.01 9.72 -10.12
C ASP A 30 -4.53 10.91 -9.31
N ALA A 31 -5.06 10.65 -8.11
CA ALA A 31 -5.54 11.71 -7.21
C ALA A 31 -4.41 12.61 -6.67
N LEU A 32 -3.22 12.04 -6.44
CA LEU A 32 -2.04 12.77 -5.98
C LEU A 32 -1.28 13.47 -7.11
N ALA A 33 -1.53 13.14 -8.37
CA ALA A 33 -0.79 13.67 -9.51
C ALA A 33 -0.63 15.21 -9.53
N PRO A 34 -1.64 16.03 -9.16
CA PRO A 34 -1.48 17.49 -9.11
C PRO A 34 -0.45 17.98 -8.09
N SER A 35 -0.15 17.18 -7.05
CA SER A 35 0.86 17.51 -6.04
C SER A 35 2.28 17.16 -6.49
N GLY A 36 2.44 16.38 -7.56
CA GLY A 36 3.73 15.80 -7.97
C GLY A 36 4.24 14.66 -7.06
N LEU A 37 3.47 14.24 -6.06
CA LEU A 37 3.83 13.15 -5.15
C LEU A 37 3.37 11.79 -5.67
N LYS A 38 4.18 10.76 -5.42
CA LYS A 38 3.77 9.35 -5.49
C LYS A 38 3.04 8.94 -4.21
N GLY A 39 2.16 7.94 -4.29
CA GLY A 39 1.50 7.37 -3.11
C GLY A 39 2.48 6.90 -2.02
N THR A 40 3.66 6.40 -2.40
CA THR A 40 4.71 6.01 -1.44
C THR A 40 5.31 7.20 -0.68
N GLN A 41 5.54 8.32 -1.36
CA GLN A 41 6.05 9.56 -0.75
C GLN A 41 5.01 10.16 0.18
N PHE A 42 3.74 10.17 -0.23
CA PHE A 42 2.64 10.60 0.61
C PHE A 42 2.52 9.73 1.87
N GLY A 43 2.63 8.41 1.75
CA GLY A 43 2.63 7.50 2.89
C GLY A 43 3.75 7.78 3.90
N LEU A 44 4.97 8.10 3.43
CA LEU A 44 6.08 8.52 4.31
C LEU A 44 5.75 9.83 5.05
N LEU A 45 5.28 10.86 4.33
CA LEU A 45 4.90 12.14 4.92
C LEU A 45 3.78 11.98 5.97
N PHE A 46 2.80 11.12 5.69
CA PHE A 46 1.75 10.80 6.65
C PHE A 46 2.31 10.19 7.94
N GLN A 47 3.23 9.23 7.85
CA GLN A 47 3.85 8.61 9.02
C GLN A 47 4.69 9.62 9.84
N ILE A 48 5.43 10.51 9.18
CA ILE A 48 6.16 11.60 9.85
C ILE A 48 5.18 12.51 10.61
N HIS A 49 4.07 12.87 9.97
CA HIS A 49 3.06 13.75 10.56
C HIS A 49 2.38 13.13 11.78
N VAL A 50 1.90 11.87 11.68
CA VAL A 50 1.20 11.23 12.81
C VAL A 50 2.14 10.77 13.91
N GLY A 51 3.40 10.49 13.59
CA GLY A 51 4.41 10.03 14.55
C GLY A 51 5.11 11.14 15.33
N SER A 52 4.80 12.42 15.09
CA SER A 52 5.47 13.58 15.72
C SER A 52 7.00 13.51 15.60
N GLU A 53 7.51 13.49 14.37
CA GLU A 53 8.94 13.35 14.06
C GLU A 53 9.55 12.03 14.59
N PRO A 54 8.99 10.86 14.21
CA PRO A 54 9.46 9.57 14.71
C PRO A 54 10.86 9.24 14.19
N ALA A 55 11.57 8.38 14.92
CA ALA A 55 12.83 7.81 14.44
C ALA A 55 12.59 7.03 13.13
N MET A 56 13.58 7.01 12.24
CA MET A 56 13.44 6.36 10.92
C MET A 56 13.08 4.88 11.03
N GLY A 57 13.64 4.16 12.02
CA GLY A 57 13.30 2.75 12.28
C GLY A 57 11.81 2.53 12.57
N THR A 58 11.17 3.46 13.27
CA THR A 58 9.74 3.42 13.56
C THR A 58 8.90 3.60 12.28
N ILE A 59 9.35 4.48 11.37
CA ILE A 59 8.68 4.66 10.07
C ILE A 59 8.80 3.39 9.23
N ALA A 60 9.99 2.78 9.18
CA ALA A 60 10.23 1.55 8.43
C ALA A 60 9.35 0.39 8.95
N GLU A 61 9.26 0.22 10.27
CA GLU A 61 8.38 -0.77 10.90
C GLU A 61 6.90 -0.52 10.55
N ALA A 62 6.42 0.72 10.69
CA ALA A 62 5.04 1.09 10.41
C ALA A 62 4.63 0.85 8.94
N LEU A 63 5.58 1.00 8.01
CA LEU A 63 5.35 0.80 6.58
C LEU A 63 5.64 -0.63 6.10
N ILE A 64 6.13 -1.51 6.99
CA ILE A 64 6.61 -2.86 6.61
C ILE A 64 7.65 -2.74 5.50
N MET A 65 8.61 -1.83 5.70
CA MET A 65 9.72 -1.55 4.80
C MET A 65 11.04 -1.86 5.50
N ASP A 66 12.07 -2.17 4.71
CA ASP A 66 13.41 -2.29 5.25
C ASP A 66 14.01 -0.91 5.50
N LEU A 67 14.71 -0.76 6.63
CA LEU A 67 15.48 0.42 6.98
C LEU A 67 16.88 0.29 6.38
N SER A 68 16.96 0.16 5.05
CA SER A 68 18.14 0.16 4.16
C SER A 68 17.97 -0.89 3.05
N ALA A 69 18.62 -0.63 1.92
CA ALA A 69 19.04 -1.64 0.96
C ALA A 69 20.52 -1.40 0.66
#